data_AF-A0A532U8T5-F1
#
_entry.id   AF-A0A532U8T5-F1
#
_cell.length_a   1.000
_cell.length_b   1.000
_cell.length_c   1.000
_cell.angle_alpha   90.00
_cell.angle_beta   90.00
_cell.angle_gamma   90.00
#
_symmetry.space_group_name_H-M   'P 1'
#
loop_
_entity.id
_entity.type
_entity.pdbx_description
1 polymer ?
#
loop_
_entity_poly.entity_id
_entity_poly.type
_entity_poly.pdbx_seq_one_letter_code
_entity_poly.pdbx_strand_id
1 'polypeptide(L)'
;MNSIRKLSSTSFLSAQEENCSFNRIVVILLALGLLVRVALMPISFHPDLFWITYHAQNLALHGEVSKDLSVQPIPHLLYTATIWLFQRVLSPSELVWPDEWRLMGQEEYQGAFELRMQIASAPRIHITLFILKLPHLAFDLGCAFLLLALLRRRPRRAIIAFAFWMFNPIGLYISYLYGRYDAVAAFFVLLGLYFFDRVRPLSSLAGLALALLSRVIDAALAPFFLFGAFKQIRQQKRLLLGALILIGVVLLTLLSGALPRVIALLDRAHGQFLLAAKLPIILHDELVLFVIAYGLLLFSSLERDLSSYAVLRRYSTMVFLIMFSLAFFNPQYFFALLPLLALEIADQPQLLWFHLVQIAGYAVYLLNWGSQTTWWLFLPLNPGLFSQLTPPELIIQSYTNYKAVIAIFRSLLTAASLWMAYLIYRTVPPTGKPEI
;
A
#
# COMPACT_ATOMS: atom_id res chain seq x y z
N MET A 1 40.48 23.37 35.34
CA MET A 1 40.04 23.56 33.94
C MET A 1 40.49 22.45 32.96
N ASN A 2 41.44 21.56 33.27
CA ASN A 2 41.88 20.48 32.35
C ASN A 2 40.99 19.21 32.34
N SER A 3 40.06 19.06 33.29
CA SER A 3 39.14 17.91 33.36
C SER A 3 37.96 18.03 32.38
N ILE A 4 37.51 19.25 32.06
CA ILE A 4 36.33 19.50 31.21
C ILE A 4 36.65 19.28 29.71
N ARG A 5 37.90 19.48 29.26
CA ARG A 5 38.31 19.23 27.86
C ARG A 5 38.44 17.76 27.50
N LYS A 6 38.63 16.86 28.48
CA LYS A 6 38.84 15.42 28.22
C LYS A 6 37.53 14.65 28.09
N LEU A 7 36.42 15.19 28.62
CA LEU A 7 35.08 14.62 28.50
C LEU A 7 34.40 14.99 27.16
N SER A 8 34.79 16.08 26.51
CA SER A 8 34.19 16.48 25.22
C SER A 8 34.76 15.73 24.01
N SER A 9 35.98 15.21 24.09
CA SER A 9 36.60 14.46 22.98
C SER A 9 36.09 13.02 22.89
N THR A 10 35.83 12.36 24.02
CA THR A 10 35.28 10.99 24.05
C THR A 10 33.81 10.93 23.62
N SER A 11 32.99 11.92 23.98
CA SER A 11 31.59 11.99 23.53
C SER A 11 31.44 12.30 22.04
N PHE A 12 32.40 13.00 21.45
CA PHE A 12 32.40 13.32 20.02
C PHE A 12 32.79 12.10 19.18
N LEU A 13 33.82 11.35 19.61
CA LEU A 13 34.26 10.13 18.94
C LEU A 13 33.17 9.04 18.97
N SER A 14 32.48 8.85 20.10
CA SER A 14 31.40 7.87 20.19
C SER A 14 30.19 8.21 19.30
N ALA A 15 29.82 9.48 19.20
CA ALA A 15 28.75 9.93 18.29
C ALA A 15 29.15 9.79 16.81
N GLN A 16 30.43 9.97 16.48
CA GLN A 16 30.94 9.81 15.12
C GLN A 16 30.99 8.33 14.69
N GLU A 17 31.43 7.44 15.59
CA GLU A 17 31.43 5.99 15.36
C GLU A 17 30.01 5.44 15.20
N GLU A 18 29.06 5.89 16.03
CA GLU A 18 27.66 5.47 15.94
C GLU A 18 27.04 5.88 14.59
N ASN A 19 27.29 7.11 14.13
CA ASN A 19 26.86 7.57 12.80
C ASN A 19 27.48 6.79 11.64
N CYS A 20 28.77 6.45 11.73
CA CYS A 20 29.46 5.68 10.70
C CYS A 20 28.87 4.26 10.60
N SER A 21 28.59 3.62 11.74
CA SER A 21 27.96 2.30 11.80
C SER A 21 26.53 2.30 11.21
N PHE A 22 25.73 3.33 11.53
CA PHE A 22 24.37 3.50 11.02
C PHE A 22 24.35 3.59 9.49
N ASN A 23 25.19 4.46 8.92
CA ASN A 23 25.26 4.65 7.47
C ASN A 23 25.69 3.36 6.75
N ARG A 24 26.68 2.64 7.29
CA ARG A 24 27.14 1.37 6.72
C ARG A 24 26.01 0.33 6.70
N ILE A 25 25.25 0.19 7.78
CA ILE A 25 24.12 -0.76 7.85
C ILE A 25 23.05 -0.38 6.84
N VAL A 26 22.64 0.89 6.77
CA VAL A 26 21.62 1.36 5.82
C VAL A 26 22.05 1.09 4.37
N VAL A 27 23.31 1.36 4.01
CA VAL A 27 23.84 1.09 2.67
C VAL A 27 23.81 -0.40 2.33
N ILE A 28 24.21 -1.28 3.26
CA ILE A 28 24.16 -2.73 3.04
C ILE A 28 22.72 -3.20 2.83
N LEU A 29 21.79 -2.77 3.69
CA LEU A 29 20.37 -3.12 3.58
C LEU A 29 19.76 -2.59 2.26
N LEU A 30 20.13 -1.37 1.87
CA LEU A 30 19.70 -0.77 0.59
C LEU A 30 20.21 -1.58 -0.59
N ALA A 31 21.51 -1.91 -0.62
CA ALA A 31 22.12 -2.67 -1.71
C ALA A 31 21.50 -4.06 -1.86
N LEU A 32 21.34 -4.79 -0.76
CA LEU A 32 20.71 -6.12 -0.75
C LEU A 32 19.23 -6.04 -1.15
N GLY A 33 18.48 -5.09 -0.58
CA GLY A 33 17.07 -4.92 -0.91
C GLY A 33 16.84 -4.46 -2.36
N LEU A 34 17.74 -3.64 -2.91
CA LEU A 34 17.72 -3.22 -4.31
C LEU A 34 18.06 -4.39 -5.25
N LEU A 35 19.07 -5.20 -4.89
CA LEU A 35 19.43 -6.40 -5.64
C LEU A 35 18.23 -7.34 -5.80
N VAL A 36 17.51 -7.61 -4.70
CA VAL A 36 16.29 -8.43 -4.73
C VAL A 36 15.24 -7.85 -5.68
N ARG A 37 14.96 -6.54 -5.58
CA ARG A 37 13.96 -5.87 -6.43
C ARG A 37 14.32 -5.94 -7.90
N VAL A 38 15.55 -5.57 -8.25
CA VAL A 38 16.07 -5.58 -9.63
C VAL A 38 16.02 -7.00 -10.21
N ALA A 39 16.32 -8.03 -9.40
CA ALA A 39 16.23 -9.42 -9.82
C ALA A 39 14.77 -9.88 -10.07
N LEU A 40 13.81 -9.40 -9.29
CA LEU A 40 12.38 -9.77 -9.43
C LEU A 40 11.65 -9.00 -10.56
N MET A 41 12.11 -7.81 -10.91
CA MET A 41 11.44 -6.96 -11.89
C MET A 41 11.21 -7.63 -13.27
N PRO A 42 12.19 -8.29 -13.92
CA PRO A 42 12.02 -8.80 -15.28
C PRO A 42 11.36 -10.18 -15.38
N ILE A 43 11.17 -10.89 -14.26
CA ILE A 43 10.87 -12.34 -14.29
C ILE A 43 9.40 -12.69 -14.10
N SER A 44 8.55 -11.74 -13.75
CA SER A 44 7.15 -12.04 -13.44
C SER A 44 6.18 -10.91 -13.78
N PHE A 45 4.90 -11.22 -13.87
CA PHE A 45 3.85 -10.20 -13.92
C PHE A 45 2.50 -10.74 -13.46
N HIS A 46 1.64 -9.82 -13.03
CA HIS A 46 0.21 -10.06 -12.99
C HIS A 46 -0.53 -9.21 -14.05
N PRO A 47 -1.59 -9.76 -14.65
CA PRO A 47 -2.53 -9.07 -15.54
C PRO A 47 -2.87 -7.62 -15.20
N ASP A 48 -3.13 -7.34 -13.92
CA ASP A 48 -3.44 -6.00 -13.41
C ASP A 48 -2.41 -4.93 -13.81
N LEU A 49 -1.13 -5.30 -14.00
CA LEU A 49 -0.10 -4.40 -14.52
C LEU A 49 -0.40 -3.98 -15.96
N PHE A 50 -0.85 -4.93 -16.77
CA PHE A 50 -1.15 -4.69 -18.17
C PHE A 50 -2.47 -3.96 -18.38
N TRP A 51 -3.46 -4.14 -17.49
CA TRP A 51 -4.72 -3.39 -17.55
C TRP A 51 -4.50 -1.88 -17.42
N ILE A 52 -3.72 -1.47 -16.42
CA ILE A 52 -3.45 -0.05 -16.23
C ILE A 52 -2.54 0.52 -17.33
N THR A 53 -1.57 -0.27 -17.79
CA THR A 53 -0.63 0.17 -18.83
C THR A 53 -1.25 0.19 -20.22
N TYR A 54 -2.27 -0.63 -20.50
CA TYR A 54 -3.07 -0.57 -21.72
C TYR A 54 -3.70 0.82 -21.91
N HIS A 55 -4.43 1.29 -20.90
CA HIS A 55 -5.00 2.64 -20.93
C HIS A 55 -3.94 3.73 -20.97
N ALA A 56 -2.80 3.52 -20.31
CA ALA A 56 -1.70 4.47 -20.32
C ALA A 56 -1.03 4.57 -21.70
N GLN A 57 -0.88 3.45 -22.41
CA GLN A 57 -0.36 3.37 -23.78
C GLN A 57 -1.31 4.06 -24.76
N ASN A 58 -2.62 3.85 -24.66
CA ASN A 58 -3.60 4.55 -25.49
C ASN A 58 -3.57 6.06 -25.29
N LEU A 59 -3.39 6.54 -24.06
CA LEU A 59 -3.19 7.96 -23.81
C LEU A 59 -1.85 8.45 -24.38
N ALA A 60 -0.77 7.67 -24.21
CA ALA A 60 0.59 8.07 -24.62
C ALA A 60 0.78 8.13 -26.14
N LEU A 61 0.16 7.20 -26.88
CA LEU A 61 0.38 7.01 -28.32
C LEU A 61 -0.76 7.57 -29.17
N HIS A 62 -1.99 7.54 -28.66
CA HIS A 62 -3.19 7.93 -29.42
C HIS A 62 -3.91 9.14 -28.84
N GLY A 63 -3.51 9.63 -27.66
CA GLY A 63 -4.19 10.74 -26.98
C GLY A 63 -5.58 10.35 -26.43
N GLU A 64 -5.89 9.06 -26.34
CA GLU A 64 -7.19 8.58 -25.88
C GLU A 64 -7.30 8.59 -24.35
N VAL A 65 -8.30 9.30 -23.84
CA VAL A 65 -8.54 9.41 -22.39
C VAL A 65 -9.50 8.31 -21.93
N SER A 66 -8.98 7.35 -21.16
CA SER A 66 -9.82 6.30 -20.54
C SER A 66 -10.73 6.87 -19.45
N LYS A 67 -11.94 6.31 -19.33
CA LYS A 67 -12.84 6.59 -18.19
C LYS A 67 -12.21 6.21 -16.84
N ASP A 68 -11.33 5.22 -16.81
CA ASP A 68 -10.64 4.78 -15.59
C ASP A 68 -9.54 5.74 -15.12
N LEU A 69 -9.11 6.68 -15.97
CA LEU A 69 -8.24 7.78 -15.56
C LEU A 69 -8.84 8.57 -14.37
N SER A 70 -10.17 8.63 -14.30
CA SER A 70 -10.88 9.32 -13.22
C SER A 70 -10.76 8.63 -11.85
N VAL A 71 -10.41 7.34 -11.81
CA VAL A 71 -10.36 6.55 -10.57
C VAL A 71 -8.94 6.51 -9.99
N GLN A 72 -7.92 6.39 -10.83
CA GLN A 72 -6.51 6.24 -10.40
C GLN A 72 -5.57 7.10 -11.26
N PRO A 73 -5.80 8.43 -11.34
CA PRO A 73 -5.10 9.29 -12.29
C PRO A 73 -3.59 9.26 -12.13
N ILE A 74 -3.08 9.18 -10.90
CA ILE A 74 -1.64 9.27 -10.64
C ILE A 74 -0.88 8.08 -11.27
N PRO A 75 -1.21 6.81 -10.96
CA PRO A 75 -0.63 5.66 -11.64
C PRO A 75 -0.74 5.71 -13.17
N HIS A 76 -1.91 6.08 -13.72
CA HIS A 76 -2.07 6.18 -15.18
C HIS A 76 -1.09 7.18 -15.80
N LEU A 77 -0.98 8.39 -15.24
CA LEU A 77 -0.06 9.41 -15.75
C LEU A 77 1.41 8.98 -15.64
N LEU A 78 1.78 8.28 -14.56
CA LEU A 78 3.13 7.73 -14.39
C LEU A 78 3.46 6.70 -15.48
N TYR A 79 2.53 5.80 -15.78
CA TYR A 79 2.73 4.83 -16.87
C TYR A 79 2.69 5.49 -18.25
N THR A 80 1.83 6.49 -18.47
CA THR A 80 1.78 7.23 -19.75
C THR A 80 3.13 7.86 -20.02
N ALA A 81 3.72 8.54 -19.03
CA ALA A 81 5.05 9.13 -19.16
C ALA A 81 6.14 8.07 -19.37
N THR A 82 6.06 6.94 -18.65
CA THR A 82 7.02 5.83 -18.79
C THR A 82 6.97 5.21 -20.18
N ILE A 83 5.78 4.90 -20.69
CA ILE A 83 5.60 4.29 -22.01
C ILE A 83 6.02 5.27 -23.09
N TRP A 84 5.62 6.54 -23.01
CA TRP A 84 6.02 7.57 -23.95
C TRP A 84 7.55 7.72 -24.06
N LEU A 85 8.25 7.71 -22.92
CA LEU A 85 9.71 7.83 -22.85
C LEU A 85 10.43 6.60 -23.41
N PHE A 86 9.90 5.40 -23.16
CA PHE A 86 10.59 4.13 -23.46
C PHE A 86 10.01 3.35 -24.64
N GLN A 87 9.02 3.87 -25.36
CA GLN A 87 8.31 3.19 -26.45
C GLN A 87 9.19 2.46 -27.47
N ARG A 88 10.39 2.96 -27.76
CA ARG A 88 11.34 2.35 -28.73
C ARG A 88 12.00 1.06 -28.24
N VAL A 89 12.03 0.86 -26.93
CA VAL A 89 12.72 -0.27 -26.27
C VAL A 89 11.74 -1.34 -25.84
N LEU A 90 10.49 -0.96 -25.58
CA LEU A 90 9.41 -1.86 -25.20
C LEU A 90 9.13 -2.90 -26.30
N SER A 91 8.49 -3.99 -25.89
CA SER A 91 7.89 -4.97 -26.79
C SER A 91 6.84 -4.29 -27.69
N PRO A 92 6.59 -4.83 -28.90
CA PRO A 92 5.57 -4.30 -29.79
C PRO A 92 4.20 -4.23 -29.10
N SER A 93 3.50 -3.12 -29.28
CA SER A 93 2.27 -2.82 -28.54
C SER A 93 1.16 -3.82 -28.84
N GLU A 94 1.07 -4.30 -30.07
CA GLU A 94 0.10 -5.30 -30.53
C GLU A 94 0.28 -6.67 -29.86
N LEU A 95 1.44 -6.94 -29.25
CA LEU A 95 1.70 -8.19 -28.54
C LEU A 95 1.43 -8.08 -27.03
N VAL A 96 1.60 -6.88 -26.47
CA VAL A 96 1.48 -6.64 -25.01
C VAL A 96 0.12 -6.03 -24.64
N TRP A 97 -0.40 -5.19 -25.52
CA TRP A 97 -1.63 -4.40 -25.39
C TRP A 97 -2.51 -4.56 -26.65
N PRO A 98 -2.91 -5.79 -27.02
CA PRO A 98 -3.75 -6.00 -28.19
C PRO A 98 -5.17 -5.39 -28.04
N ASP A 99 -5.88 -5.16 -29.14
CA ASP A 99 -7.16 -4.42 -29.13
C ASP A 99 -8.28 -5.14 -28.35
N GLU A 100 -8.16 -6.45 -28.16
CA GLU A 100 -9.07 -7.29 -27.38
C GLU A 100 -9.20 -6.80 -25.93
N TRP A 101 -8.19 -6.11 -25.40
CA TRP A 101 -8.26 -5.42 -24.11
C TRP A 101 -9.39 -4.40 -24.01
N ARG A 102 -9.83 -3.82 -25.13
CA ARG A 102 -10.98 -2.90 -25.18
C ARG A 102 -12.31 -3.60 -24.95
N LEU A 103 -12.39 -4.87 -25.34
CA LEU A 103 -13.62 -5.65 -25.38
C LEU A 103 -13.82 -6.47 -24.11
N MET A 104 -12.74 -6.84 -23.42
CA MET A 104 -12.81 -7.64 -22.20
C MET A 104 -13.16 -6.79 -20.97
N GLY A 105 -14.14 -7.25 -20.20
CA GLY A 105 -14.35 -6.77 -18.83
C GLY A 105 -13.21 -7.20 -17.89
N GLN A 106 -13.03 -6.50 -16.77
CA GLN A 106 -11.95 -6.80 -15.81
C GLN A 106 -11.99 -8.25 -15.27
N GLU A 107 -13.18 -8.84 -15.11
CA GLU A 107 -13.34 -10.22 -14.62
C GLU A 107 -13.05 -11.27 -15.70
N GLU A 108 -13.49 -11.04 -16.93
CA GLU A 108 -13.22 -11.91 -18.09
C GLU A 108 -11.72 -11.90 -18.42
N TYR A 109 -11.08 -10.75 -18.26
CA TYR A 109 -9.64 -10.55 -18.41
C TYR A 109 -8.81 -11.40 -17.43
N GLN A 110 -9.25 -11.55 -16.17
CA GLN A 110 -8.56 -12.41 -15.22
C GLN A 110 -8.56 -13.89 -15.69
N GLY A 111 -9.51 -14.31 -16.53
CA GLY A 111 -9.59 -15.66 -17.09
C GLY A 111 -8.86 -15.89 -18.42
N ALA A 112 -8.40 -14.85 -19.13
CA ALA A 112 -7.85 -14.97 -20.48
C ALA A 112 -6.45 -15.58 -20.52
N PHE A 113 -6.37 -16.92 -20.50
CA PHE A 113 -5.11 -17.68 -20.52
C PHE A 113 -4.28 -17.41 -21.80
N GLU A 114 -4.91 -17.42 -22.97
CA GLU A 114 -4.23 -17.22 -24.26
C GLU A 114 -3.50 -15.87 -24.34
N LEU A 115 -4.17 -14.80 -23.89
CA LEU A 115 -3.59 -13.46 -23.87
C LEU A 115 -2.34 -13.40 -22.97
N ARG A 116 -2.33 -14.13 -21.86
CA ARG A 116 -1.14 -14.21 -20.99
C ARG A 116 0.00 -14.94 -21.65
N MET A 117 -0.29 -16.02 -22.37
CA MET A 117 0.71 -16.78 -23.12
C MET A 117 1.32 -15.92 -24.24
N GLN A 118 0.50 -15.14 -24.94
CA GLN A 118 0.95 -14.17 -25.94
C GLN A 118 1.88 -13.13 -25.30
N ILE A 119 1.45 -12.46 -24.22
CA ILE A 119 2.26 -11.45 -23.53
C ILE A 119 3.57 -12.04 -23.01
N ALA A 120 3.51 -13.21 -22.36
CA ALA A 120 4.68 -13.89 -21.81
C ALA A 120 5.68 -14.33 -22.88
N SER A 121 5.21 -14.55 -24.11
CA SER A 121 6.04 -14.93 -25.26
C SER A 121 6.47 -13.73 -26.11
N ALA A 122 6.07 -12.51 -25.74
CA ALA A 122 6.37 -11.32 -26.52
C ALA A 122 7.90 -11.05 -26.55
N PRO A 123 8.45 -10.61 -27.70
CA PRO A 123 9.86 -10.28 -27.80
C PRO A 123 10.18 -9.14 -26.84
N ARG A 124 11.30 -9.23 -26.12
CA ARG A 124 11.73 -8.25 -25.10
C ARG A 124 10.81 -8.11 -23.88
N ILE A 125 9.93 -9.09 -23.60
CA ILE A 125 9.02 -9.03 -22.45
C ILE A 125 9.76 -8.72 -21.13
N HIS A 126 10.93 -9.30 -20.89
CA HIS A 126 11.72 -9.02 -19.69
C HIS A 126 12.13 -7.56 -19.54
N ILE A 127 12.48 -6.90 -20.66
CA ILE A 127 12.84 -5.47 -20.68
C ILE A 127 11.58 -4.64 -20.46
N THR A 128 10.47 -5.00 -21.10
CA THR A 128 9.16 -4.37 -20.90
C THR A 128 8.75 -4.42 -19.43
N LEU A 129 8.79 -5.59 -18.81
CA LEU A 129 8.46 -5.77 -17.39
C LEU A 129 9.39 -4.98 -16.46
N PHE A 130 10.68 -4.97 -16.77
CA PHE A 130 11.65 -4.17 -16.03
C PHE A 130 11.29 -2.68 -16.09
N ILE A 131 11.07 -2.13 -17.29
CA ILE A 131 10.76 -0.72 -17.49
C ILE A 131 9.43 -0.34 -16.83
N LEU A 132 8.38 -1.16 -17.00
CA LEU A 132 7.07 -0.89 -16.41
C LEU A 132 7.10 -0.89 -14.88
N LYS A 133 8.05 -1.58 -14.23
CA LYS A 133 8.20 -1.56 -12.78
C LYS A 133 9.15 -0.49 -12.26
N LEU A 134 9.83 0.28 -13.11
CA LEU A 134 10.70 1.39 -12.69
C LEU A 134 9.97 2.45 -11.84
N PRO A 135 8.74 2.90 -12.19
CA PRO A 135 7.99 3.80 -11.33
C PRO A 135 7.76 3.20 -9.95
N HIS A 136 7.48 1.90 -9.84
CA HIS A 136 7.27 1.26 -8.55
C HIS A 136 8.52 1.36 -7.69
N LEU A 137 9.68 1.02 -8.28
CA LEU A 137 10.96 1.09 -7.59
C LEU A 137 11.27 2.49 -7.07
N ALA A 138 11.00 3.53 -7.87
CA ALA A 138 11.24 4.91 -7.46
C ALA A 138 10.42 5.31 -6.22
N PHE A 139 9.11 5.02 -6.23
CA PHE A 139 8.23 5.33 -5.10
C PHE A 139 8.49 4.41 -3.90
N ASP A 140 8.83 3.15 -4.13
CA ASP A 140 9.17 2.18 -3.08
C ASP A 140 10.46 2.55 -2.34
N LEU A 141 11.49 3.01 -3.05
CA LEU A 141 12.69 3.59 -2.42
C LEU A 141 12.36 4.92 -1.72
N GLY A 142 11.47 5.73 -2.29
CA GLY A 142 10.93 6.92 -1.65
C GLY A 142 10.30 6.61 -0.29
N CYS A 143 9.51 5.55 -0.17
CA CYS A 143 8.96 5.07 1.09
C CYS A 143 10.08 4.71 2.08
N ALA A 144 11.07 3.95 1.64
CA ALA A 144 12.20 3.55 2.48
C ALA A 144 12.93 4.77 3.07
N PHE A 145 13.21 5.79 2.25
CA PHE A 145 13.84 7.03 2.72
C PHE A 145 12.93 7.89 3.59
N LEU A 146 11.62 7.92 3.34
CA LEU A 146 10.66 8.60 4.21
C LEU A 146 10.58 7.94 5.59
N LEU A 147 10.65 6.61 5.68
CA LEU A 147 10.70 5.90 6.97
C LEU A 147 11.95 6.29 7.76
N LEU A 148 13.12 6.35 7.11
CA LEU A 148 14.34 6.86 7.73
C LEU A 148 14.19 8.31 8.19
N ALA A 149 13.57 9.17 7.37
CA ALA A 149 13.38 10.58 7.68
C ALA A 149 12.43 10.81 8.86
N LEU A 150 11.34 10.03 8.95
CA LEU A 150 10.37 10.05 10.05
C LEU A 150 11.00 9.58 11.37
N LEU A 151 11.88 8.58 11.31
CA LEU A 151 12.54 8.01 12.48
C LEU A 151 13.96 8.51 12.72
N ARG A 152 14.39 9.59 12.04
CA ARG A 152 15.78 10.10 12.08
C ARG A 152 16.33 10.35 13.48
N ARG A 153 15.46 10.67 14.44
CA ARG A 153 15.84 10.93 15.85
C ARG A 153 16.02 9.65 16.67
N ARG A 154 15.71 8.48 16.09
CA ARG A 154 15.71 7.16 16.73
C ARG A 154 16.41 6.16 15.80
N PRO A 155 17.75 6.19 15.69
CA PRO A 155 18.49 5.48 14.63
C PRO A 155 18.22 3.97 14.61
N ARG A 156 18.17 3.32 15.78
CA ARG A 156 17.83 1.89 15.87
C ARG A 156 16.44 1.58 15.30
N ARG A 157 15.43 2.40 15.63
CA ARG A 157 14.06 2.24 15.11
C ARG A 157 14.01 2.53 13.61
N ALA A 158 14.77 3.51 13.13
CA ALA A 158 14.90 3.81 11.72
C ALA A 158 15.47 2.62 10.92
N ILE A 159 16.52 1.97 11.43
CA ILE A 159 17.08 0.75 10.82
C ILE A 159 16.04 -0.37 10.79
N ILE A 160 15.29 -0.59 11.88
CA ILE A 160 14.27 -1.64 11.94
C ILE A 160 13.16 -1.38 10.91
N ALA A 161 12.61 -0.16 10.86
CA ALA A 161 11.58 0.19 9.87
C ALA A 161 12.09 0.05 8.43
N PHE A 162 13.33 0.50 8.18
CA PHE A 162 13.96 0.39 6.87
C PHE A 162 14.19 -1.06 6.47
N ALA A 163 14.76 -1.88 7.35
CA ALA A 163 14.96 -3.31 7.11
C ALA A 163 13.63 -4.03 6.88
N PHE A 164 12.62 -3.75 7.71
CA PHE A 164 11.28 -4.27 7.52
C PHE A 164 10.75 -3.94 6.12
N TRP A 165 10.82 -2.68 5.69
CA TRP A 165 10.35 -2.27 4.36
C TRP A 165 11.14 -2.91 3.22
N MET A 166 12.47 -2.97 3.33
CA MET A 166 13.32 -3.53 2.27
C MET A 166 13.13 -5.04 2.10
N PHE A 167 12.77 -5.78 3.16
CA PHE A 167 12.71 -7.24 3.13
C PHE A 167 11.32 -7.82 3.42
N ASN A 168 10.27 -7.01 3.46
CA ASN A 168 8.92 -7.51 3.67
C ASN A 168 8.49 -8.40 2.49
N PRO A 169 8.18 -9.69 2.71
CA PRO A 169 7.84 -10.60 1.61
C PRO A 169 6.53 -10.23 0.92
N ILE A 170 5.54 -9.67 1.64
CA ILE A 170 4.29 -9.21 1.04
C ILE A 170 4.54 -8.00 0.16
N GLY A 171 5.37 -7.05 0.62
CA GLY A 171 5.75 -5.87 -0.15
C GLY A 171 6.48 -6.25 -1.45
N LEU A 172 7.47 -7.14 -1.33
CA LEU A 172 8.20 -7.66 -2.49
C LEU A 172 7.30 -8.40 -3.47
N TYR A 173 6.41 -9.24 -2.95
CA TYR A 173 5.44 -9.99 -3.75
C TYR A 173 4.49 -9.05 -4.51
N ILE A 174 3.83 -8.11 -3.83
CA ILE A 174 2.84 -7.23 -4.48
C ILE A 174 3.50 -6.29 -5.49
N SER A 175 4.61 -5.63 -5.14
CA SER A 175 5.20 -4.62 -6.02
C SER A 175 5.97 -5.20 -7.19
N TYR A 176 6.66 -6.33 -6.99
CA TYR A 176 7.61 -6.86 -7.97
C TYR A 176 7.21 -8.20 -8.55
N LEU A 177 6.59 -9.11 -7.79
CA LEU A 177 6.11 -10.37 -8.36
C LEU A 177 4.79 -10.18 -9.10
N TYR A 178 3.79 -9.66 -8.39
CA TYR A 178 2.48 -9.29 -8.91
C TYR A 178 2.58 -8.05 -9.82
N GLY A 179 3.51 -7.14 -9.58
CA GLY A 179 3.74 -5.99 -10.45
C GLY A 179 2.73 -4.86 -10.25
N ARG A 180 2.33 -4.60 -9.00
CA ARG A 180 1.39 -3.53 -8.65
C ARG A 180 2.08 -2.26 -8.19
N TYR A 181 1.48 -1.12 -8.53
CA TYR A 181 1.96 0.23 -8.21
C TYR A 181 1.51 0.74 -6.83
N ASP A 182 1.07 -0.12 -5.91
CA ASP A 182 0.55 0.28 -4.59
C ASP A 182 1.62 1.03 -3.73
N ALA A 183 2.91 0.90 -4.07
CA ALA A 183 4.00 1.72 -3.51
C ALA A 183 3.83 3.23 -3.72
N VAL A 184 3.17 3.66 -4.81
CA VAL A 184 2.90 5.08 -5.10
C VAL A 184 1.98 5.68 -4.04
N ALA A 185 0.89 4.98 -3.71
CA ALA A 185 -0.06 5.44 -2.70
C ALA A 185 0.58 5.43 -1.30
N ALA A 186 1.32 4.36 -0.96
CA ALA A 186 2.07 4.25 0.29
C ALA A 186 3.06 5.41 0.49
N PHE A 187 3.76 5.82 -0.57
CA PHE A 187 4.67 6.96 -0.54
C PHE A 187 3.93 8.24 -0.15
N PHE A 188 2.77 8.50 -0.75
CA PHE A 188 1.98 9.69 -0.47
C PHE A 188 1.34 9.67 0.93
N VAL A 189 0.97 8.48 1.46
CA VAL A 189 0.57 8.33 2.87
C VAL A 189 1.72 8.68 3.81
N LEU A 190 2.92 8.14 3.58
CA LEU A 190 4.12 8.46 4.37
C LEU A 190 4.52 9.93 4.25
N LEU A 191 4.38 10.52 3.06
CA LEU A 191 4.64 11.94 2.83
C LEU A 191 3.63 12.83 3.59
N GLY A 192 2.36 12.42 3.60
CA GLY A 192 1.31 13.06 4.39
C GLY A 192 1.65 13.03 5.88
N LEU A 193 2.09 11.88 6.40
CA LEU A 193 2.56 11.74 7.78
C LEU A 193 3.82 12.56 8.06
N TYR A 194 4.76 12.61 7.14
CA TYR A 194 5.98 13.41 7.25
C TYR A 194 5.67 14.91 7.38
N PHE A 195 4.74 15.43 6.59
CA PHE A 195 4.30 16.82 6.74
C PHE A 195 3.48 17.05 8.01
N PHE A 196 2.72 16.06 8.45
CA PHE A 196 1.97 16.13 9.70
C PHE A 196 2.91 16.27 10.91
N ASP A 197 3.98 15.48 10.97
CA ASP A 197 5.04 15.56 12.00
C ASP A 197 5.71 16.95 12.03
N ARG A 198 5.77 17.64 10.89
CA ARG A 198 6.33 19.00 10.77
C ARG A 198 5.30 20.11 10.96
N VAL A 199 4.10 19.76 11.45
CA VAL A 199 3.00 20.70 11.69
C VAL A 199 2.63 21.49 10.43
N ARG A 200 2.66 20.82 9.26
CA ARG A 200 2.24 21.37 7.97
C ARG A 200 0.93 20.69 7.53
N PRO A 201 -0.21 21.01 8.17
CA PRO A 201 -1.46 20.28 7.99
C PRO A 201 -1.98 20.29 6.54
N LEU A 202 -1.82 21.40 5.82
CA LEU A 202 -2.25 21.50 4.42
C LEU A 202 -1.44 20.58 3.50
N SER A 203 -0.12 20.56 3.67
CA SER A 203 0.75 19.66 2.92
C SER A 203 0.50 18.19 3.29
N SER A 204 0.13 17.92 4.54
CA SER A 204 -0.30 16.59 4.98
C SER A 204 -1.57 16.12 4.26
N LEU A 205 -2.60 16.98 4.21
CA LEU A 205 -3.84 16.71 3.48
C LEU A 205 -3.62 16.58 1.96
N ALA A 206 -2.72 17.38 1.38
CA ALA A 206 -2.34 17.23 -0.02
C ALA A 206 -1.66 15.88 -0.28
N GLY A 207 -0.78 15.42 0.63
CA GLY A 207 -0.20 14.08 0.58
C GLY A 207 -1.29 13.00 0.60
N LEU A 208 -2.24 13.09 1.52
CA LEU A 208 -3.34 12.13 1.57
C LEU A 208 -4.25 12.19 0.32
N ALA A 209 -4.51 13.38 -0.22
CA ALA A 209 -5.27 13.53 -1.46
C ALA A 209 -4.56 12.85 -2.64
N LEU A 210 -3.23 12.96 -2.74
CA LEU A 210 -2.45 12.25 -3.75
C LEU A 210 -2.45 10.73 -3.53
N ALA A 211 -2.46 10.27 -2.27
CA ALA A 211 -2.65 8.86 -1.95
C ALA A 211 -4.02 8.38 -2.42
N LEU A 212 -5.10 9.11 -2.11
CA LEU A 212 -6.47 8.82 -2.56
C LEU A 212 -6.58 8.74 -4.09
N LEU A 213 -5.97 9.69 -4.80
CA LEU A 213 -5.91 9.73 -6.26
C LEU A 213 -5.03 8.62 -6.86
N SER A 214 -4.21 7.96 -6.04
CA SER A 214 -3.46 6.78 -6.43
C SER A 214 -4.26 5.51 -6.14
N ARG A 215 -4.89 5.45 -4.95
CA ARG A 215 -5.72 4.35 -4.49
C ARG A 215 -6.85 4.84 -3.58
N VAL A 216 -8.07 4.49 -3.98
CA VAL A 216 -9.29 4.87 -3.24
C VAL A 216 -9.32 4.29 -1.82
N ILE A 217 -8.70 3.13 -1.57
CA ILE A 217 -8.73 2.50 -0.23
C ILE A 217 -8.12 3.40 0.85
N ASP A 218 -7.20 4.30 0.48
CA ASP A 218 -6.59 5.28 1.40
C ASP A 218 -7.59 6.38 1.84
N ALA A 219 -8.77 6.47 1.21
CA ALA A 219 -9.89 7.29 1.67
C ALA A 219 -10.28 6.98 3.12
N ALA A 220 -10.11 5.73 3.54
CA ALA A 220 -10.39 5.31 4.91
C ALA A 220 -9.53 6.04 5.96
N LEU A 221 -8.43 6.69 5.56
CA LEU A 221 -7.61 7.50 6.45
C LEU A 221 -8.09 8.96 6.55
N ALA A 222 -8.97 9.41 5.64
CA ALA A 222 -9.33 10.82 5.50
C ALA A 222 -9.95 11.44 6.76
N PRO A 223 -10.91 10.81 7.47
CA PRO A 223 -11.47 11.42 8.68
C PRO A 223 -10.41 11.70 9.76
N PHE A 224 -9.46 10.79 9.95
CA PHE A 224 -8.40 10.93 10.96
C PHE A 224 -7.42 12.04 10.61
N PHE A 225 -6.98 12.10 9.35
CA PHE A 225 -6.11 13.19 8.87
C PHE A 225 -6.81 14.54 8.90
N LEU A 226 -8.08 14.61 8.51
CA LEU A 226 -8.86 15.86 8.54
C LEU A 226 -9.03 16.37 9.97
N PHE A 227 -9.41 15.51 10.91
CA PHE A 227 -9.56 15.88 12.32
C PHE A 227 -8.22 16.30 12.94
N GLY A 228 -7.14 15.56 12.69
CA GLY A 228 -5.80 15.92 13.15
C GLY A 228 -5.32 17.24 12.57
N ALA A 229 -5.47 17.43 11.25
CA ALA A 229 -5.05 18.64 10.55
C ALA A 229 -5.86 19.87 11.00
N PHE A 230 -7.18 19.73 11.20
CA PHE A 230 -8.02 20.80 11.71
C PHE A 230 -7.61 21.25 13.11
N LYS A 231 -7.28 20.30 14.02
CA LYS A 231 -6.74 20.62 15.34
C LYS A 231 -5.42 21.40 15.23
N GLN A 232 -4.48 20.99 14.36
CA GLN A 232 -3.24 21.73 14.12
C GLN A 232 -3.48 23.14 13.53
N ILE A 233 -4.39 23.29 12.56
CA ILE A 233 -4.73 24.59 11.95
C ILE A 233 -5.33 25.55 12.98
N ARG A 234 -6.22 25.04 13.84
CA ARG A 234 -6.82 25.81 14.93
C ARG A 234 -5.77 26.31 15.90
N GLN A 235 -4.82 25.46 16.28
CA GLN A 235 -3.67 25.85 17.12
C GLN A 235 -2.80 26.92 16.43
N GLN A 236 -2.64 26.85 15.11
CA GLN A 236 -1.87 27.83 14.32
C GLN A 236 -2.63 29.15 14.04
N LYS A 237 -3.89 29.28 14.48
CA LYS A 237 -4.78 30.43 14.16
C LYS A 237 -4.97 30.65 12.64
N ARG A 238 -4.77 29.62 11.80
CA ARG A 238 -4.88 29.68 10.32
C ARG A 238 -6.25 29.25 9.80
N LEU A 239 -7.29 29.39 10.62
CA LEU A 239 -8.63 28.83 10.39
C LEU A 239 -9.24 29.25 9.04
N LEU A 240 -9.05 30.51 8.64
CA LEU A 240 -9.54 31.05 7.36
C LEU A 240 -8.95 30.33 6.14
N LEU A 241 -7.64 30.04 6.16
CA LEU A 241 -6.97 29.33 5.06
C LEU A 241 -7.38 27.85 5.03
N GLY A 242 -7.53 27.22 6.20
CA GLY A 242 -8.03 25.85 6.31
C GLY A 242 -9.47 25.71 5.79
N ALA A 243 -10.34 26.66 6.14
CA ALA A 243 -11.71 26.70 5.67
C ALA A 243 -11.79 26.91 4.15
N LEU A 244 -11.03 27.85 3.59
CA LEU A 244 -11.01 28.11 2.14
C LEU A 244 -10.53 26.89 1.33
N ILE A 245 -9.54 26.14 1.84
CA ILE A 245 -9.04 24.94 1.17
C ILE A 245 -10.04 23.79 1.25
N LEU A 246 -10.65 23.57 2.42
CA LEU A 246 -11.67 22.55 2.59
C LEU A 246 -12.90 22.84 1.71
N ILE A 247 -13.35 24.09 1.70
CA ILE A 247 -14.41 24.58 0.82
C ILE A 247 -14.01 24.40 -0.66
N GLY A 248 -12.77 24.72 -1.03
CA GLY A 248 -12.25 24.53 -2.39
C GLY A 248 -12.23 23.06 -2.82
N VAL A 249 -11.81 22.14 -1.95
CA VAL A 249 -11.83 20.70 -2.22
C VAL A 249 -13.26 20.18 -2.34
N VAL A 250 -14.17 20.60 -1.46
CA VAL A 250 -15.59 20.22 -1.52
C VAL A 250 -16.26 20.78 -2.77
N LEU A 251 -16.05 22.05 -3.11
CA LEU A 251 -16.58 22.66 -4.33
C LEU A 251 -16.00 22.01 -5.59
N LEU A 252 -14.70 21.70 -5.63
CA LEU A 252 -14.10 20.99 -6.76
C LEU A 252 -14.71 19.59 -6.92
N THR A 253 -14.99 18.91 -5.80
CA THR A 253 -15.63 17.59 -5.78
C THR A 253 -17.09 17.66 -6.25
N LEU A 254 -17.85 18.67 -5.81
CA LEU A 254 -19.24 18.87 -6.22
C LEU A 254 -19.36 19.31 -7.69
N LEU A 255 -18.55 20.29 -8.12
CA LEU A 255 -18.57 20.85 -9.47
C LEU A 255 -18.03 19.88 -10.54
N SER A 256 -17.18 18.92 -10.16
CA SER A 256 -16.67 17.89 -11.09
C SER A 256 -17.64 16.73 -11.33
N GLY A 257 -18.83 16.75 -10.70
CA GLY A 257 -19.76 15.61 -10.73
C GLY A 257 -19.22 14.40 -9.98
N ALA A 258 -18.35 14.59 -8.98
CA ALA A 258 -17.70 13.49 -8.28
C ALA A 258 -18.66 12.72 -7.36
N LEU A 259 -19.76 13.30 -6.88
CA LEU A 259 -20.70 12.59 -6.00
C LEU A 259 -21.36 11.38 -6.71
N PRO A 260 -21.95 11.52 -7.92
CA PRO A 260 -22.34 10.36 -8.72
C PRO A 260 -21.21 9.37 -9.01
N ARG A 261 -19.97 9.84 -9.16
CA ARG A 261 -18.80 8.97 -9.39
C ARG A 261 -18.37 8.21 -8.14
N VAL A 262 -18.43 8.84 -6.96
CA VAL A 262 -18.17 8.22 -5.66
C VAL A 262 -19.25 7.18 -5.36
N ILE A 263 -20.52 7.49 -5.63
CA ILE A 263 -21.62 6.53 -5.53
C ILE A 263 -21.40 5.37 -6.50
N ALA A 264 -21.10 5.65 -7.78
CA ALA A 264 -20.77 4.61 -8.75
C ALA A 264 -19.54 3.79 -8.36
N LEU A 265 -18.58 4.38 -7.65
CA LEU A 265 -17.40 3.68 -7.16
C LEU A 265 -17.71 2.75 -5.97
N LEU A 266 -18.59 3.19 -5.07
CA LEU A 266 -19.12 2.36 -3.99
C LEU A 266 -20.00 1.22 -4.52
N ASP A 267 -20.65 1.44 -5.65
CA ASP A 267 -21.51 0.46 -6.33
C ASP A 267 -20.70 -0.56 -7.15
N ARG A 268 -19.43 -0.29 -7.46
CA ARG A 268 -18.53 -1.31 -8.06
C ARG A 268 -18.24 -2.43 -7.07
N ALA A 269 -17.92 -3.61 -7.59
CA ALA A 269 -17.55 -4.81 -6.81
C ALA A 269 -16.55 -4.53 -5.68
N HIS A 270 -15.62 -3.58 -5.88
CA HIS A 270 -14.63 -3.18 -4.90
C HIS A 270 -15.17 -2.42 -3.69
N GLY A 271 -16.24 -1.62 -3.84
CA GLY A 271 -16.89 -0.94 -2.72
C GLY A 271 -17.64 -1.92 -1.82
N GLN A 272 -18.26 -2.94 -2.43
CA GLN A 272 -18.97 -4.01 -1.73
C GLN A 272 -18.04 -4.86 -0.84
N PHE A 273 -16.74 -4.87 -1.09
CA PHE A 273 -15.77 -5.60 -0.28
C PHE A 273 -15.70 -5.12 1.17
N LEU A 274 -15.84 -3.81 1.39
CA LEU A 274 -15.90 -3.21 2.72
C LEU A 274 -17.18 -3.57 3.47
N LEU A 275 -18.22 -3.95 2.73
CA LEU A 275 -19.54 -4.30 3.26
C LEU A 275 -19.75 -5.83 3.34
N ALA A 276 -18.73 -6.63 3.00
CA ALA A 276 -18.88 -8.07 2.81
C ALA A 276 -19.16 -8.85 4.11
N ALA A 277 -18.52 -8.48 5.22
CA ALA A 277 -18.75 -9.16 6.49
C ALA A 277 -19.94 -8.53 7.23
N LYS A 278 -21.02 -9.31 7.35
CA LYS A 278 -22.29 -8.86 7.92
C LYS A 278 -22.78 -9.83 8.99
N LEU A 279 -23.45 -9.30 10.01
CA LEU A 279 -24.28 -10.09 10.92
C LEU A 279 -25.75 -9.85 10.59
N PRO A 280 -26.49 -10.89 10.13
CA PRO A 280 -27.93 -10.74 9.91
C PRO A 280 -28.63 -10.61 11.26
N ILE A 281 -29.54 -9.63 11.40
CA ILE A 281 -30.42 -9.49 12.57
C ILE A 281 -31.76 -10.15 12.26
N ILE A 282 -32.55 -9.52 11.38
CA ILE A 282 -33.86 -10.01 10.94
C ILE A 282 -34.24 -9.35 9.61
N LEU A 283 -34.91 -10.09 8.71
CA LEU A 283 -35.33 -9.61 7.39
C LEU A 283 -34.15 -9.03 6.56
N HIS A 284 -34.22 -7.73 6.25
CA HIS A 284 -33.23 -6.97 5.49
C HIS A 284 -32.28 -6.15 6.39
N ASP A 285 -32.34 -6.34 7.71
CA ASP A 285 -31.49 -5.63 8.66
C ASP A 285 -30.19 -6.40 8.90
N GLU A 286 -29.07 -5.77 8.53
CA GLU A 286 -27.74 -6.37 8.56
C GLU A 286 -26.75 -5.39 9.21
N LEU A 287 -25.98 -5.88 10.18
CA LEU A 287 -24.88 -5.12 10.77
C LEU A 287 -23.60 -5.35 9.98
N VAL A 288 -23.10 -4.31 9.30
CA VAL A 288 -21.82 -4.35 8.61
C VAL A 288 -20.68 -4.20 9.62
N LEU A 289 -19.92 -5.28 9.83
CA LEU A 289 -18.93 -5.37 10.91
C LEU A 289 -17.80 -4.34 10.77
N PHE A 290 -17.29 -4.15 9.56
CA PHE A 290 -16.25 -3.15 9.30
C PHE A 290 -16.73 -1.73 9.63
N VAL A 291 -17.96 -1.37 9.22
CA VAL A 291 -18.52 -0.04 9.45
C VAL A 291 -18.67 0.24 10.95
N ILE A 292 -19.12 -0.74 11.74
CA ILE A 292 -19.22 -0.64 13.20
C ILE A 292 -17.83 -0.42 13.80
N ALA A 293 -16.87 -1.28 13.48
CA ALA A 293 -15.53 -1.20 14.06
C ALA A 293 -14.80 0.11 13.66
N TYR A 294 -14.97 0.55 12.41
CA TYR A 294 -14.46 1.82 11.92
C TYR A 294 -15.12 3.01 12.64
N GLY A 295 -16.44 2.97 12.84
CA GLY A 295 -17.18 3.99 13.61
C GLY A 295 -16.71 4.09 15.06
N LEU A 296 -16.48 2.93 15.72
CA LEU A 296 -15.91 2.89 17.08
C LEU A 296 -14.49 3.49 17.14
N LEU A 297 -13.63 3.19 16.16
CA LEU A 297 -12.32 3.85 16.05
C LEU A 297 -12.47 5.35 15.87
N LEU A 298 -13.40 5.80 15.04
CA LEU A 298 -13.64 7.22 14.78
C LEU A 298 -14.09 7.94 16.05
N PHE A 299 -15.09 7.41 16.77
CA PHE A 299 -15.54 7.98 18.04
C PHE A 299 -14.44 8.01 19.09
N SER A 300 -13.71 6.90 19.23
CA SER A 300 -12.55 6.84 20.13
C SER A 300 -11.52 7.92 19.81
N SER A 301 -11.27 8.20 18.53
CA SER A 301 -10.28 9.19 18.10
C SER A 301 -10.64 10.63 18.48
N LEU A 302 -11.93 10.94 18.68
CA LEU A 302 -12.39 12.27 19.12
C LEU A 302 -11.90 12.59 20.54
N GLU A 303 -11.78 11.56 21.38
CA GLU A 303 -11.28 11.64 22.76
C GLU A 303 -9.74 11.65 22.85
N ARG A 304 -9.04 11.54 21.71
CA ARG A 304 -7.59 11.53 21.63
C ARG A 304 -7.04 12.78 20.94
N ASP A 305 -5.78 13.08 21.21
CA ASP A 305 -5.10 14.19 20.56
C ASP A 305 -4.57 13.79 19.16
N LEU A 306 -5.48 13.72 18.19
CA LEU A 306 -5.13 13.51 16.78
C LEU A 306 -4.20 14.58 16.19
N SER A 307 -3.94 15.70 16.89
CA SER A 307 -2.91 16.66 16.43
C SER A 307 -1.48 16.14 16.60
N SER A 308 -1.31 15.11 17.44
CA SER A 308 -0.06 14.36 17.61
C SER A 308 0.17 13.39 16.46
N TYR A 309 1.38 13.44 15.89
CA TYR A 309 1.85 12.50 14.87
C TYR A 309 1.73 11.04 15.32
N ALA A 310 2.12 10.72 16.57
CA ALA A 310 2.10 9.37 17.09
C ALA A 310 0.66 8.82 17.17
N VAL A 311 -0.29 9.65 17.61
CA VAL A 311 -1.70 9.27 17.71
C VAL A 311 -2.29 9.07 16.32
N LEU A 312 -2.10 10.03 15.39
CA LEU A 312 -2.61 9.91 14.02
C LEU A 312 -2.11 8.62 13.34
N ARG A 313 -0.79 8.39 13.38
CA ARG A 313 -0.15 7.22 12.78
C ARG A 313 -0.73 5.90 13.32
N ARG A 314 -0.95 5.81 14.64
CA ARG A 314 -1.53 4.61 15.27
C ARG A 314 -2.97 4.38 14.83
N TYR A 315 -3.80 5.42 14.80
CA TYR A 315 -5.17 5.30 14.27
C TYR A 315 -5.18 4.89 12.79
N SER A 316 -4.32 5.48 11.97
CA SER A 316 -4.19 5.07 10.56
C SER A 316 -3.81 3.59 10.43
N THR A 317 -2.90 3.09 11.28
CA THR A 317 -2.52 1.66 11.29
C THR A 317 -3.71 0.79 11.69
N MET A 318 -4.43 1.16 12.75
CA MET A 318 -5.60 0.43 13.22
C MET A 318 -6.73 0.38 12.18
N VAL A 319 -6.95 1.46 11.41
CA VAL A 319 -7.93 1.47 10.31
C VAL A 319 -7.66 0.31 9.34
N PHE A 320 -6.43 0.17 8.85
CA PHE A 320 -6.11 -0.89 7.91
C PHE A 320 -6.07 -2.28 8.55
N LEU A 321 -5.62 -2.41 9.81
CA LEU A 321 -5.69 -3.68 10.53
C LEU A 321 -7.15 -4.15 10.67
N ILE A 322 -8.08 -3.26 11.02
CA ILE A 322 -9.51 -3.59 11.13
C ILE A 322 -10.10 -3.87 9.75
N MET A 323 -9.76 -3.08 8.73
CA MET A 323 -10.21 -3.30 7.36
C MET A 323 -9.80 -4.69 6.86
N PHE A 324 -8.53 -5.07 6.96
CA PHE A 324 -8.07 -6.40 6.57
C PHE A 324 -8.53 -7.51 7.52
N SER A 325 -9.12 -7.18 8.68
CA SER A 325 -9.76 -8.15 9.57
C SER A 325 -11.20 -8.46 9.18
N LEU A 326 -11.96 -7.42 8.81
CA LEU A 326 -13.42 -7.45 8.72
C LEU A 326 -13.96 -7.20 7.30
N ALA A 327 -13.12 -6.91 6.32
CA ALA A 327 -13.52 -6.77 4.92
C ALA A 327 -13.00 -7.95 4.08
N PHE A 328 -13.64 -8.18 2.94
CA PHE A 328 -13.00 -8.91 1.86
C PHE A 328 -11.90 -8.02 1.24
N PHE A 329 -10.82 -8.61 0.74
CA PHE A 329 -9.81 -7.84 0.02
C PHE A 329 -9.09 -8.71 -1.00
N ASN A 330 -8.80 -8.15 -2.18
CA ASN A 330 -7.84 -8.73 -3.10
C ASN A 330 -6.40 -8.56 -2.56
N PRO A 331 -5.46 -9.46 -2.92
CA PRO A 331 -4.15 -9.55 -2.27
C PRO A 331 -3.32 -8.27 -2.31
N GLN A 332 -3.41 -7.51 -3.40
CA GLN A 332 -2.65 -6.27 -3.61
C GLN A 332 -3.01 -5.18 -2.59
N TYR A 333 -4.24 -5.18 -2.06
CA TYR A 333 -4.69 -4.15 -1.13
C TYR A 333 -3.95 -4.19 0.20
N PHE A 334 -3.50 -5.37 0.63
CA PHE A 334 -2.80 -5.56 1.90
C PHE A 334 -1.51 -4.72 1.99
N PHE A 335 -0.96 -4.28 0.85
CA PHE A 335 0.19 -3.37 0.79
C PHE A 335 -0.03 -2.06 1.57
N ALA A 336 -1.26 -1.53 1.59
CA ALA A 336 -1.58 -0.25 2.25
C ALA A 336 -1.26 -0.25 3.75
N LEU A 337 -1.27 -1.42 4.40
CA LEU A 337 -0.91 -1.58 5.81
C LEU A 337 0.61 -1.46 6.05
N LEU A 338 1.43 -1.94 5.11
CA LEU A 338 2.88 -2.12 5.31
C LEU A 338 3.64 -0.84 5.72
N PRO A 339 3.43 0.35 5.13
CA PRO A 339 4.22 1.53 5.49
C PRO A 339 3.95 1.99 6.93
N LEU A 340 2.70 1.86 7.38
CA LEU A 340 2.29 2.20 8.74
C LEU A 340 2.76 1.15 9.74
N LEU A 341 2.66 -0.13 9.35
CA LEU A 341 3.12 -1.23 10.17
C LEU A 341 4.65 -1.23 10.37
N ALA A 342 5.41 -0.78 9.38
CA ALA A 342 6.86 -0.58 9.52
C ALA A 342 7.20 0.37 10.69
N LEU A 343 6.43 1.44 10.84
CA LEU A 343 6.60 2.40 11.93
C LEU A 343 6.18 1.81 13.28
N GLU A 344 5.08 1.06 13.34
CA GLU A 344 4.60 0.44 14.58
C GLU A 344 5.52 -0.71 15.05
N ILE A 345 6.04 -1.55 14.14
CA ILE A 345 7.01 -2.61 14.49
C ILE A 345 8.33 -2.00 14.99
N ALA A 346 8.75 -0.87 14.41
CA ALA A 346 9.95 -0.18 14.87
C ALA A 346 9.81 0.36 16.30
N ASP A 347 8.60 0.75 16.72
CA ASP A 347 8.31 1.17 18.09
C ASP A 347 7.99 -0.02 19.02
N GLN A 348 7.37 -1.08 18.50
CA GLN A 348 6.90 -2.26 19.24
C GLN A 348 7.32 -3.55 18.51
N PRO A 349 8.58 -4.00 18.67
CA PRO A 349 9.12 -5.15 17.94
C PRO A 349 8.33 -6.44 18.13
N GLN A 350 7.60 -6.59 19.24
CA GLN A 350 6.71 -7.74 19.47
C GLN A 350 5.61 -7.89 18.41
N LEU A 351 5.25 -6.81 17.70
CA LEU A 351 4.27 -6.86 16.60
C LEU A 351 4.77 -7.68 15.41
N LEU A 352 6.09 -7.89 15.30
CA LEU A 352 6.69 -8.70 14.23
C LEU A 352 6.16 -10.15 14.25
N TRP A 353 5.95 -10.74 15.43
CA TRP A 353 5.42 -12.10 15.54
C TRP A 353 4.03 -12.23 14.94
N PHE A 354 3.15 -11.28 15.23
CA PHE A 354 1.80 -11.25 14.65
C PHE A 354 1.85 -10.95 13.15
N HIS A 355 2.81 -10.13 12.70
CA HIS A 355 3.01 -9.93 11.27
C HIS A 355 3.51 -11.19 10.55
N LEU A 356 4.33 -12.04 11.18
CA LEU A 356 4.69 -13.35 10.61
C LEU A 356 3.46 -14.25 10.45
N VAL A 357 2.51 -14.20 11.40
CA VAL A 357 1.21 -14.87 11.26
C VAL A 357 0.41 -14.26 10.10
N GLN A 358 0.42 -12.93 9.93
CA GLN A 358 -0.20 -12.29 8.77
C GLN A 358 0.45 -12.72 7.45
N ILE A 359 1.78 -12.88 7.38
CA ILE A 359 2.50 -13.36 6.18
C ILE A 359 2.07 -14.78 5.83
N ALA A 360 2.05 -15.69 6.82
CA ALA A 360 1.61 -17.06 6.60
C ALA A 360 0.12 -17.12 6.18
N GLY A 361 -0.73 -16.37 6.88
CA GLY A 361 -2.14 -16.22 6.55
C GLY A 361 -2.37 -15.67 5.14
N TYR A 362 -1.61 -14.65 4.76
CA TYR A 362 -1.67 -14.03 3.44
C TYR A 362 -1.24 -14.99 2.34
N ALA A 363 -0.12 -15.70 2.53
CA ALA A 363 0.39 -16.66 1.55
C ALA A 363 -0.63 -17.78 1.25
N VAL A 364 -1.30 -18.32 2.28
CA VAL A 364 -2.37 -19.30 2.08
C VAL A 364 -3.63 -18.66 1.49
N TYR A 365 -3.92 -17.40 1.86
CA TYR A 365 -5.08 -16.68 1.32
C TYR A 365 -4.98 -16.41 -0.19
N LEU A 366 -3.75 -16.30 -0.75
CA LEU A 366 -3.53 -16.20 -2.20
C LEU A 366 -4.15 -17.36 -2.99
N LEU A 367 -4.27 -18.53 -2.38
CA LEU A 367 -4.82 -19.72 -3.03
C LEU A 367 -6.28 -19.56 -3.50
N ASN A 368 -7.01 -18.54 -3.02
CA ASN A 368 -8.34 -18.22 -3.57
C ASN A 368 -8.31 -17.88 -5.07
N TRP A 369 -7.18 -17.37 -5.57
CA TRP A 369 -7.01 -16.98 -6.97
C TRP A 369 -6.13 -17.98 -7.75
N GLY A 370 -5.74 -19.07 -7.10
CA GLY A 370 -4.99 -20.16 -7.72
C GLY A 370 -3.73 -19.77 -8.46
N SER A 371 -3.53 -20.37 -9.64
CA SER A 371 -2.36 -20.14 -10.50
C SER A 371 -2.14 -18.66 -10.85
N GLN A 372 -3.20 -17.84 -10.85
CA GLN A 372 -3.11 -16.41 -11.19
C GLN A 372 -2.20 -15.61 -10.27
N THR A 373 -2.15 -16.02 -9.01
CA THR A 373 -1.38 -15.36 -7.95
C THR A 373 -0.19 -16.20 -7.50
N THR A 374 0.11 -17.28 -8.24
CA THR A 374 1.19 -18.20 -7.91
C THR A 374 2.01 -18.51 -9.16
N TRP A 375 1.74 -19.62 -9.85
CA TRP A 375 2.57 -20.11 -10.95
C TRP A 375 2.56 -19.23 -12.18
N TRP A 376 1.40 -18.69 -12.56
CA TRP A 376 1.29 -17.93 -13.80
C TRP A 376 1.96 -16.56 -13.71
N LEU A 377 2.34 -16.12 -12.51
CA LEU A 377 3.19 -14.94 -12.36
C LEU A 377 4.52 -15.12 -13.08
N PHE A 378 5.03 -16.36 -13.19
CA PHE A 378 6.35 -16.68 -13.74
C PHE A 378 6.32 -17.14 -15.19
N LEU A 379 5.18 -17.00 -15.90
CA LEU A 379 5.10 -17.32 -17.33
C LEU A 379 6.22 -16.68 -18.17
N PRO A 380 6.69 -15.44 -17.95
CA PRO A 380 7.80 -14.88 -18.71
C PRO A 380 9.10 -15.69 -18.66
N LEU A 381 9.36 -16.42 -17.58
CA LEU A 381 10.57 -17.23 -17.45
C LEU A 381 10.54 -18.47 -18.35
N ASN A 382 9.40 -19.17 -18.34
CA ASN A 382 9.18 -20.36 -19.14
C ASN A 382 7.68 -20.62 -19.25
N PRO A 383 7.03 -20.13 -20.33
CA PRO A 383 5.59 -20.28 -20.49
C PRO A 383 5.15 -21.74 -20.52
N GLY A 384 5.94 -22.63 -21.14
CA GLY A 384 5.65 -24.06 -21.25
C GLY A 384 5.66 -24.79 -19.91
N LEU A 385 6.62 -24.48 -19.03
CA LEU A 385 6.68 -25.08 -17.70
C LEU A 385 5.57 -24.55 -16.79
N PHE A 386 5.48 -23.22 -16.62
CA PHE A 386 4.60 -22.62 -15.60
C PHE A 386 3.11 -22.71 -15.94
N SER A 387 2.74 -22.86 -17.22
CA SER A 387 1.36 -23.11 -17.62
C SER A 387 0.88 -24.53 -17.28
N GLN A 388 1.79 -25.50 -17.21
CA GLN A 388 1.47 -26.91 -16.97
C GLN A 388 1.48 -27.30 -15.49
N LEU A 389 2.01 -26.44 -14.60
CA LEU A 389 2.04 -26.73 -13.18
C LEU A 389 0.63 -26.80 -12.59
N THR A 390 0.39 -27.83 -11.78
CA THR A 390 -0.86 -27.98 -11.06
C THR A 390 -1.06 -26.80 -10.10
N PRO A 391 -2.21 -26.11 -10.18
CA PRO A 391 -2.55 -25.02 -9.26
C PRO A 391 -2.42 -25.49 -7.79
N PRO A 392 -1.79 -24.72 -6.89
CA PRO A 392 -1.52 -25.20 -5.53
C PRO A 392 -2.78 -25.54 -4.73
N GLU A 393 -3.89 -24.86 -4.99
CA GLU A 393 -5.19 -25.15 -4.39
C GLU A 393 -5.71 -26.54 -4.75
N LEU A 394 -5.40 -27.04 -5.96
CA LEU A 394 -5.77 -28.40 -6.38
C LEU A 394 -4.86 -29.45 -5.72
N ILE A 395 -3.59 -29.12 -5.48
CA ILE A 395 -2.69 -29.98 -4.71
C ILE A 395 -3.20 -30.11 -3.27
N ILE A 396 -3.66 -29.03 -2.63
CA ILE A 396 -4.26 -29.13 -1.30
C ILE A 396 -5.59 -29.89 -1.35
N GLN A 397 -6.41 -29.64 -2.38
CA GLN A 397 -7.71 -30.28 -2.56
C GLN A 397 -7.62 -31.81 -2.68
N SER A 398 -6.49 -32.37 -3.12
CA SER A 398 -6.30 -33.82 -3.17
C SER A 398 -6.11 -34.47 -1.79
N TYR A 399 -5.74 -33.68 -0.76
CA TYR A 399 -5.54 -34.18 0.61
C TYR A 399 -6.65 -33.72 1.58
N THR A 400 -7.23 -32.54 1.36
CA THR A 400 -8.24 -31.95 2.27
C THR A 400 -9.08 -30.88 1.57
N ASN A 401 -10.09 -30.34 2.24
CA ASN A 401 -10.88 -29.23 1.71
C ASN A 401 -10.05 -27.93 1.71
N TYR A 402 -9.55 -27.50 0.55
CA TYR A 402 -8.68 -26.31 0.47
C TYR A 402 -9.40 -25.03 0.93
N LYS A 403 -10.73 -24.93 0.75
CA LYS A 403 -11.52 -23.77 1.22
C LYS A 403 -11.53 -23.69 2.75
N ALA A 404 -11.59 -24.84 3.43
CA ALA A 404 -11.50 -24.89 4.90
C ALA A 404 -10.11 -24.44 5.36
N VAL A 405 -9.05 -24.87 4.68
CA VAL A 405 -7.67 -24.42 4.97
C VAL A 405 -7.55 -22.90 4.81
N ILE A 406 -8.02 -22.36 3.68
CA ILE A 406 -8.06 -20.91 3.45
C ILE A 406 -8.84 -20.19 4.56
N ALA A 407 -10.01 -20.68 4.95
CA ALA A 407 -10.83 -20.08 6.00
C ALA A 407 -10.11 -20.05 7.37
N ILE A 408 -9.40 -21.11 7.72
CA ILE A 408 -8.60 -21.19 8.96
C ILE A 408 -7.49 -20.13 8.93
N PHE A 409 -6.68 -20.09 7.86
CA PHE A 409 -5.58 -19.13 7.73
C PHE A 409 -6.08 -17.69 7.63
N ARG A 410 -7.22 -17.45 6.98
CA ARG A 410 -7.90 -16.15 6.97
C ARG A 410 -8.32 -15.73 8.38
N SER A 411 -8.84 -16.66 9.18
CA SER A 411 -9.23 -16.41 10.57
C SER A 411 -8.02 -16.09 11.45
N LEU A 412 -6.88 -16.77 11.25
CA LEU A 412 -5.62 -16.47 11.94
C LEU A 412 -5.10 -15.08 11.58
N LEU A 413 -5.13 -14.71 10.29
CA LEU A 413 -4.78 -13.37 9.82
C LEU A 413 -5.67 -12.31 10.48
N THR A 414 -6.98 -12.55 10.54
CA THR A 414 -7.94 -11.68 11.23
C THR A 414 -7.64 -11.55 12.72
N ALA A 415 -7.42 -12.66 13.42
CA ALA A 415 -7.09 -12.66 14.85
C ALA A 415 -5.80 -11.89 15.15
N ALA A 416 -4.73 -12.13 14.36
CA ALA A 416 -3.47 -11.39 14.48
C ALA A 416 -3.67 -9.89 14.25
N SER A 417 -4.44 -9.51 13.23
CA SER A 417 -4.69 -8.11 12.89
C SER A 417 -5.49 -7.37 13.96
N LEU A 418 -6.56 -7.98 14.49
CA LEU A 418 -7.35 -7.42 15.58
C LEU A 418 -6.53 -7.31 16.87
N TRP A 419 -5.70 -8.32 17.16
CA TRP A 419 -4.82 -8.29 18.33
C TRP A 419 -3.75 -7.21 18.23
N MET A 420 -3.13 -7.03 17.07
CA MET A 420 -2.21 -5.93 16.80
C MET A 420 -2.90 -4.58 16.98
N ALA A 421 -4.12 -4.42 16.47
CA ALA A 421 -4.89 -3.18 16.63
C ALA A 421 -5.16 -2.89 18.12
N TYR A 422 -5.52 -3.91 18.91
CA TYR A 422 -5.68 -3.80 20.35
C TYR A 422 -4.38 -3.39 21.06
N LEU A 423 -3.25 -4.03 20.76
CA LEU A 423 -1.96 -3.68 21.34
C LEU A 423 -1.56 -2.23 21.02
N ILE A 424 -1.75 -1.81 19.78
CA ILE A 424 -1.51 -0.42 19.36
C ILE A 424 -2.43 0.53 20.14
N TYR A 425 -3.73 0.25 20.22
CA TYR A 425 -4.71 1.08 20.92
C TYR A 425 -4.32 1.34 22.38
N ARG A 426 -3.85 0.31 23.09
CA ARG A 426 -3.42 0.42 24.50
C ARG A 426 -2.29 1.41 24.73
N THR A 427 -1.47 1.66 23.72
CA THR A 427 -0.35 2.60 23.82
C THR A 427 -0.76 4.04 23.54
N VAL A 428 -1.97 4.29 23.05
CA VAL A 428 -2.47 5.64 22.74
C VAL A 428 -2.83 6.37 24.04
N PRO A 429 -2.15 7.47 24.39
CA PRO A 429 -2.47 8.24 25.60
C PRO A 429 -3.83 8.94 25.48
N PRO A 430 -4.59 9.11 26.56
CA PRO A 430 -5.77 9.97 26.56
C PRO A 430 -5.37 11.44 26.46
N THR A 431 -6.27 12.29 25.96
CA THR A 431 -5.99 13.73 25.80
C THR A 431 -5.55 14.35 27.14
N GLY A 432 -4.44 15.12 27.12
CA GLY A 432 -3.95 15.85 28.29
C GLY A 432 -3.00 15.10 29.24
N LYS A 433 -2.63 13.84 28.93
CA LYS A 433 -1.54 13.14 29.64
C LYS A 433 -0.28 13.12 28.74
N PRO A 434 0.90 13.52 29.23
CA PRO A 434 2.13 13.44 28.45
C PRO A 434 2.45 11.97 28.10
N GLU A 435 3.03 11.75 26.92
CA GLU A 435 3.64 10.46 26.58
C GLU A 435 4.77 10.18 27.58
N ILE A 436 4.72 9.01 28.23
CA ILE A 436 5.77 8.49 29.11
C ILE A 436 6.81 7.75 28.27
#